data_AF-X1H1D7-F1
#
_entry.id   AF-X1H1D7-F1
#
_cell.length_a   1.000
_cell.length_b   1.000
_cell.length_c   1.000
_cell.angle_alpha   90.00
_cell.angle_beta   90.00
_cell.angle_gamma   90.00
#
_symmetry.space_group_name_H-M   'P 1'
#
loop_
_entity.id
_entity.type
_entity.pdbx_description
1 polymer ?
#
loop_
_entity_poly.entity_id
_entity_poly.type
_entity_poly.pdbx_seq_one_letter_code
_entity_poly.pdbx_strand_id
1 'polypeptide(L)'
;MDSFNADLHVHSPHSIAVSKKLNLDTMVETCKKKGLHILGTGDVLQPEWLKYMEKNLKKDENGAFSYKNIYFILQTEIEDENSIHEVVFFPDFSTVREVQKKIKPYSTNILSEWGGRPRVNLPPSELVDIITDLGAMIGPAHAFTPFRAIFRQNKYATLEQCYQDAVKKVKFLELGL
;
A
#
# COMPACT_ATOMS: atom_id res chain seq x y z
N MET A 1 -25.64 8.80 11.27
CA MET A 1 -24.49 7.96 10.88
C MET A 1 -23.43 8.91 10.41
N ASP A 2 -22.27 8.92 11.04
CA ASP A 2 -21.18 9.79 10.62
C ASP A 2 -20.65 9.31 9.26
N SER A 3 -20.26 10.25 8.41
CA SER A 3 -19.73 9.97 7.08
C SER A 3 -18.24 10.25 7.07
N PHE A 4 -17.46 9.30 6.55
CA PHE A 4 -16.01 9.44 6.42
C PHE A 4 -15.60 9.35 4.96
N ASN A 5 -14.72 10.26 4.55
CA ASN A 5 -14.09 10.24 3.23
C ASN A 5 -12.66 9.73 3.38
N ALA A 6 -12.25 8.85 2.49
CA ALA A 6 -10.95 8.20 2.55
C ALA A 6 -10.21 8.30 1.21
N ASP A 7 -8.89 8.40 1.29
CA ASP A 7 -7.98 8.25 0.16
C ASP A 7 -6.88 7.26 0.58
N LEU A 8 -6.98 6.03 0.10
CA LEU A 8 -6.23 4.90 0.63
C LEU A 8 -5.04 4.51 -0.24
N HIS A 9 -4.70 5.28 -1.27
CA HIS A 9 -3.54 5.00 -2.09
C HIS A 9 -2.77 6.29 -2.37
N VAL A 10 -1.72 6.48 -1.59
CA VAL A 10 -0.79 7.61 -1.73
C VAL A 10 0.65 7.11 -1.68
N HIS A 11 1.59 8.01 -1.94
CA HIS A 11 3.02 7.73 -1.87
C HIS A 11 3.75 8.70 -0.95
N SER A 12 4.92 8.27 -0.50
CA SER A 12 5.84 9.04 0.35
C SER A 12 6.93 9.73 -0.48
N PRO A 13 7.76 10.59 0.14
CA PRO A 13 8.97 11.13 -0.49
C PRO A 13 9.96 10.07 -1.01
N HIS A 14 9.84 8.81 -0.58
CA HIS A 14 10.71 7.71 -0.98
C HIS A 14 10.27 7.00 -2.27
N SER A 15 9.14 7.42 -2.86
CA SER A 15 8.76 7.02 -4.21
C SER A 15 9.38 7.94 -5.26
N ILE A 16 9.64 7.37 -6.44
CA ILE A 16 10.15 8.12 -7.60
C ILE A 16 9.07 9.09 -8.09
N ALA A 17 9.48 10.31 -8.46
CA ALA A 17 8.60 11.38 -8.95
C ALA A 17 7.53 11.88 -7.96
N VAL A 18 7.75 11.66 -6.64
CA VAL A 18 6.91 12.23 -5.57
C VAL A 18 7.60 13.44 -4.92
N SER A 19 6.80 14.41 -4.46
CA SER A 19 7.29 15.61 -3.80
C SER A 19 8.11 15.28 -2.54
N LYS A 20 9.34 15.77 -2.47
CA LYS A 20 10.22 15.64 -1.29
C LYS A 20 9.77 16.45 -0.08
N LYS A 21 8.74 17.30 -0.22
CA LYS A 21 8.15 18.09 0.87
C LYS A 21 7.02 17.35 1.60
N LEU A 22 6.66 16.14 1.17
CA LEU A 22 5.57 15.38 1.77
C LEU A 22 5.96 14.88 3.17
N ASN A 23 5.11 15.12 4.16
CA ASN A 23 5.24 14.69 5.54
C ASN A 23 3.83 14.68 6.19
N LEU A 24 3.69 14.21 7.43
CA LEU A 24 2.38 14.12 8.09
C LEU A 24 1.66 15.47 8.21
N ASP A 25 2.38 16.57 8.41
CA ASP A 25 1.77 17.90 8.50
C ASP A 25 1.18 18.35 7.17
N THR A 26 1.92 18.19 6.07
CA THR A 26 1.44 18.56 4.73
C THR A 26 0.33 17.61 4.26
N MET A 27 0.39 16.32 4.63
CA MET A 27 -0.69 15.35 4.41
C MET A 27 -1.98 15.78 5.13
N VAL A 28 -1.90 16.12 6.42
CA VAL A 28 -3.06 16.56 7.21
C VAL A 28 -3.65 17.87 6.69
N GLU A 29 -2.80 18.84 6.34
CA GLU A 29 -3.27 20.11 5.78
C GLU A 29 -4.04 19.88 4.47
N THR A 30 -3.56 18.96 3.63
CA THR A 30 -4.23 18.57 2.39
C THR A 30 -5.54 17.82 2.66
N CYS A 31 -5.56 16.90 3.63
CA CYS A 31 -6.78 16.20 4.04
C CYS A 31 -7.87 17.18 4.46
N LYS A 32 -7.53 18.17 5.29
CA LYS A 32 -8.46 19.21 5.74
C LYS A 32 -9.03 20.03 4.58
N LYS A 33 -8.20 20.38 3.59
CA LYS A 33 -8.63 21.09 2.38
C LYS A 33 -9.54 20.23 1.49
N LYS A 34 -9.24 18.94 1.35
CA LYS A 34 -9.96 17.98 0.49
C LYS A 34 -11.22 17.40 1.18
N GLY A 35 -11.36 17.56 2.49
CA GLY A 35 -12.44 16.95 3.28
C GLY A 35 -12.24 15.46 3.55
N LEU A 36 -10.98 15.00 3.61
CA LEU A 36 -10.62 13.63 3.95
C LEU A 36 -10.51 13.46 5.46
N HIS A 37 -10.99 12.31 5.94
CA HIS A 37 -10.95 11.92 7.34
C HIS A 37 -9.97 10.75 7.57
N ILE A 38 -9.74 9.94 6.54
CA ILE A 38 -8.88 8.76 6.56
C ILE A 38 -7.90 8.84 5.38
N LEU A 39 -6.62 8.55 5.62
CA LEU A 39 -5.58 8.55 4.59
C LEU A 39 -4.73 7.27 4.67
N GLY A 40 -4.31 6.74 3.52
CA GLY A 40 -3.22 5.76 3.48
C GLY A 40 -1.91 6.40 3.92
N THR A 41 -1.02 5.66 4.58
CA THR A 41 0.32 6.20 4.90
C THR A 41 1.19 6.38 3.67
N GLY A 42 0.96 5.59 2.60
CA GLY A 42 1.89 5.38 1.51
C GLY A 42 3.16 4.67 1.98
N ASP A 43 3.74 3.86 1.09
CA ASP A 43 5.12 3.36 1.17
C ASP A 43 5.59 2.83 2.55
N VAL A 44 4.70 2.28 3.38
CA VAL A 44 5.03 1.94 4.79
C VAL A 44 6.05 0.81 4.92
N LEU A 45 6.38 0.12 3.82
CA LEU A 45 7.48 -0.83 3.75
C LEU A 45 8.86 -0.17 3.64
N GLN A 46 8.96 1.11 3.30
CA GLN A 46 10.25 1.79 3.20
C GLN A 46 10.81 2.07 4.61
N PRO A 47 12.09 1.73 4.91
CA PRO A 47 12.59 1.70 6.29
C PRO A 47 12.57 3.03 7.05
N GLU A 48 12.83 4.15 6.39
CA GLU A 48 12.86 5.47 7.02
C GLU A 48 11.44 6.01 7.22
N TRP A 49 10.56 5.79 6.24
CA TRP A 49 9.16 6.13 6.30
C TRP A 49 8.42 5.32 7.35
N LEU A 50 8.70 4.01 7.45
CA LEU A 50 8.19 3.14 8.52
C LEU A 50 8.55 3.70 9.90
N LYS A 51 9.84 3.99 10.13
CA LYS A 51 10.31 4.57 11.41
C LYS A 51 9.66 5.92 11.69
N TYR A 52 9.49 6.76 10.66
CA TYR A 52 8.83 8.04 10.78
C TYR A 52 7.35 7.88 11.16
N MET A 53 6.62 6.97 10.51
CA MET A 53 5.22 6.69 10.82
C MET A 53 5.06 6.12 12.23
N GLU A 54 5.86 5.13 12.62
CA GLU A 54 5.83 4.55 13.97
C GLU A 54 6.11 5.58 15.07
N LYS A 55 7.02 6.53 14.81
CA LYS A 55 7.37 7.57 15.78
C LYS A 55 6.25 8.59 15.98
N ASN A 56 5.46 8.88 14.95
CA ASN A 56 4.55 10.02 14.94
C ASN A 56 3.07 9.63 15.05
N LEU A 57 2.66 8.47 14.53
CA LEU A 57 1.28 8.01 14.60
C LEU A 57 0.96 7.52 16.01
N LYS A 58 -0.21 7.92 16.51
CA LYS A 58 -0.74 7.42 17.79
C LYS A 58 -1.81 6.38 17.51
N LYS A 59 -1.70 5.23 18.17
CA LYS A 59 -2.75 4.20 18.17
C LYS A 59 -3.74 4.50 19.30
N ASP A 60 -5.02 4.59 18.98
CA ASP A 60 -6.08 4.77 19.97
C ASP A 60 -6.52 3.44 20.59
N GLU A 61 -7.45 3.49 21.55
CA GLU A 61 -8.01 2.33 22.25
C GLU A 61 -8.74 1.34 21.33
N ASN A 62 -9.23 1.82 20.19
CA ASN A 62 -9.91 1.01 19.17
C ASN A 62 -8.92 0.46 18.13
N GLY A 63 -7.63 0.76 18.28
CA GLY A 63 -6.56 0.30 17.41
C GLY A 63 -6.34 1.13 16.15
N ALA A 64 -7.02 2.28 16.00
CA ALA A 64 -6.84 3.15 14.84
C ALA A 64 -5.60 4.04 15.01
N PHE A 65 -4.84 4.23 13.93
CA PHE A 65 -3.71 5.15 13.90
C PHE A 65 -4.18 6.57 13.56
N SER A 66 -3.65 7.58 14.23
CA SER A 66 -4.03 8.97 13.97
C SER A 66 -2.89 9.97 14.12
N TYR A 67 -3.02 11.11 13.43
CA TYR A 67 -2.18 12.29 13.56
C TYR A 67 -3.01 13.56 13.34
N LYS A 68 -3.01 14.48 14.31
CA LYS A 68 -3.73 15.79 14.24
C LYS A 68 -5.18 15.69 13.70
N ASN A 69 -5.96 14.74 14.27
CA ASN A 69 -7.37 14.46 13.96
C ASN A 69 -7.65 13.86 12.57
N ILE A 70 -6.63 13.33 11.89
CA ILE A 70 -6.78 12.49 10.70
C ILE A 70 -6.40 11.06 11.05
N TYR A 71 -7.19 10.09 10.61
CA TYR A 71 -6.91 8.68 10.75
C TYR A 71 -6.05 8.16 9.61
N PHE A 72 -5.21 7.18 9.91
CA PHE A 72 -4.28 6.59 8.97
C PHE A 72 -4.47 5.07 8.89
N ILE A 73 -4.48 4.55 7.67
CA ILE A 73 -4.35 3.13 7.38
C ILE A 73 -2.91 2.87 6.92
N LEU A 74 -2.24 1.92 7.55
CA LEU A 74 -0.90 1.52 7.13
C LEU A 74 -1.00 0.91 5.73
N GLN A 75 -0.36 1.55 4.76
CA GLN A 75 -0.53 1.24 3.35
C GLN A 75 0.80 1.31 2.60
N THR A 76 0.95 0.45 1.58
CA THR A 76 2.00 0.50 0.57
C THR A 76 1.45 0.06 -0.79
N GLU A 77 2.20 0.33 -1.85
CA GLU A 77 2.01 -0.29 -3.18
C GLU A 77 3.25 -1.16 -3.46
N ILE A 78 3.06 -2.35 -4.05
CA ILE A 78 4.14 -3.27 -4.45
C ILE A 78 4.03 -3.51 -5.95
N GLU A 79 5.17 -3.55 -6.66
CA GLU A 79 5.22 -4.05 -8.05
C GLU A 79 5.66 -5.51 -8.06
N ASP A 80 4.87 -6.40 -8.68
CA ASP A 80 5.18 -7.83 -8.79
C ASP A 80 6.15 -8.17 -9.95
N GLU A 81 6.44 -9.45 -10.17
CA GLU A 81 7.31 -9.89 -11.28
C GLU A 81 6.71 -9.57 -12.67
N ASN A 82 5.38 -9.55 -12.76
CA ASN A 82 4.62 -9.26 -13.95
C ASN A 82 4.44 -7.75 -14.17
N SER A 83 5.09 -6.90 -13.38
CA SER A 83 4.95 -5.45 -13.43
C SER A 83 3.51 -4.98 -13.19
N ILE A 84 2.74 -5.71 -12.37
CA ILE A 84 1.43 -5.30 -11.87
C ILE A 84 1.64 -4.66 -10.50
N HIS A 85 0.97 -3.54 -10.28
CA HIS A 85 0.95 -2.89 -8.98
C HIS A 85 -0.17 -3.44 -8.11
N GLU A 86 0.14 -3.63 -6.83
CA GLU A 86 -0.75 -4.20 -5.82
C GLU A 86 -0.76 -3.26 -4.62
N VAL A 87 -1.95 -2.83 -4.18
CA VAL A 87 -2.10 -2.08 -2.92
C VAL A 87 -2.16 -3.07 -1.77
N VAL A 88 -1.47 -2.76 -0.68
CA VAL A 88 -1.52 -3.56 0.55
C VAL A 88 -1.90 -2.70 1.74
N PHE A 89 -2.82 -3.18 2.58
CA PHE A 89 -3.23 -2.59 3.85
C PHE A 89 -2.82 -3.49 5.02
N PHE A 90 -2.21 -2.91 6.04
CA PHE A 90 -1.70 -3.63 7.20
C PHE A 90 -2.49 -3.29 8.48
N PRO A 91 -2.73 -4.28 9.36
CA PRO A 91 -3.43 -4.04 10.63
C PRO A 91 -2.55 -3.32 11.66
N ASP A 92 -1.23 -3.54 11.62
CA ASP A 92 -0.27 -2.90 12.52
C ASP A 92 1.16 -2.96 11.98
N PHE A 93 2.06 -2.22 12.65
CA PHE A 93 3.47 -2.15 12.28
C PHE A 93 4.24 -3.46 12.47
N SER A 94 3.77 -4.40 13.30
CA SER A 94 4.41 -5.71 13.42
C SER A 94 4.18 -6.54 12.16
N THR A 95 2.97 -6.51 11.60
CA THR A 95 2.67 -7.11 10.30
C THR A 95 3.49 -6.47 9.18
N VAL A 96 3.65 -5.14 9.18
CA VAL A 96 4.50 -4.45 8.19
C VAL A 96 5.94 -4.99 8.21
N ARG A 97 6.52 -5.17 9.41
CA ARG A 97 7.89 -5.69 9.56
C ARG A 97 8.03 -7.15 9.12
N GLU A 98 7.06 -7.99 9.48
CA GLU A 98 7.07 -9.39 9.04
C GLU A 98 6.90 -9.52 7.52
N VAL A 99 6.04 -8.70 6.91
CA VAL A 99 5.94 -8.62 5.44
C VAL A 99 7.26 -8.15 4.84
N GLN A 100 7.84 -7.04 5.32
CA GLN A 100 9.13 -6.52 4.85
C GLN A 100 10.21 -7.60 4.90
N LYS A 101 10.27 -8.38 5.99
CA LYS A 101 11.21 -9.50 6.15
C LYS A 101 10.94 -10.65 5.18
N LYS A 102 9.68 -11.06 5.00
CA LYS A 102 9.31 -12.17 4.09
C LYS A 102 9.58 -11.85 2.62
N ILE A 103 9.31 -10.63 2.17
CA ILE A 103 9.49 -10.25 0.76
C ILE A 103 10.90 -9.76 0.44
N LYS A 104 11.73 -9.46 1.46
CA LYS A 104 13.11 -8.97 1.27
C LYS A 104 13.97 -9.84 0.36
N PRO A 105 13.98 -11.18 0.46
CA PRO A 105 14.77 -12.03 -0.44
C PRO A 105 14.43 -11.86 -1.92
N TYR A 106 13.22 -11.37 -2.23
CA TYR A 106 12.69 -11.22 -3.58
C TYR A 106 12.71 -9.75 -4.05
N SER A 107 13.21 -8.81 -3.24
CA SER A 107 13.24 -7.39 -3.57
C SER A 107 14.61 -6.75 -3.37
N THR A 108 15.15 -6.24 -4.48
CA THR A 108 16.44 -5.54 -4.48
C THR A 108 16.33 -4.12 -3.92
N ASN A 109 15.17 -3.46 -4.05
CA ASN A 109 14.98 -2.06 -3.69
C ASN A 109 14.19 -1.79 -2.41
N ILE A 110 13.55 -2.77 -1.77
CA ILE A 110 12.71 -2.53 -0.58
C ILE A 110 13.42 -1.83 0.60
N LEU A 111 14.74 -1.99 0.74
CA LEU A 111 15.51 -1.30 1.79
C LEU A 111 16.30 -0.09 1.27
N SER A 112 16.10 0.30 0.02
CA SER A 112 16.78 1.46 -0.55
C SER A 112 16.05 2.76 -0.20
N GLU A 113 16.73 3.89 -0.36
CA GLU A 113 16.14 5.23 -0.21
C GLU A 113 14.93 5.42 -1.13
N TRP A 114 14.96 4.80 -2.31
CA TRP A 114 13.93 4.89 -3.36
C TRP A 114 13.00 3.67 -3.38
N GLY A 115 12.92 2.97 -2.26
CA GLY A 115 12.11 1.77 -2.05
C GLY A 115 10.64 2.05 -1.75
N GLY A 116 10.12 3.25 -2.04
CA GLY A 116 8.73 3.61 -1.72
C GLY A 116 7.70 2.67 -2.34
N ARG A 117 7.91 2.30 -3.61
CA ARG A 117 7.30 1.13 -4.25
C ARG A 117 8.36 0.05 -4.47
N PRO A 118 8.44 -0.97 -3.61
CA PRO A 118 9.34 -2.08 -3.84
C PRO A 118 8.89 -2.90 -5.06
N ARG A 119 9.86 -3.33 -5.87
CA ARG A 119 9.66 -4.39 -6.86
C ARG A 119 9.98 -5.72 -6.19
N VAL A 120 9.04 -6.63 -6.21
CA VAL A 120 9.12 -7.95 -5.58
C VAL A 120 9.01 -8.99 -6.70
N ASN A 121 10.09 -9.73 -6.94
CA ASN A 121 10.18 -10.74 -7.99
C ASN A 121 9.48 -12.03 -7.57
N LEU A 122 8.16 -11.94 -7.40
CA LEU A 122 7.24 -13.03 -7.12
C LEU A 122 6.02 -12.94 -8.04
N PRO A 123 5.39 -14.08 -8.36
CA PRO A 123 4.08 -14.12 -9.01
C PRO A 123 3.02 -13.40 -8.15
N PRO A 124 2.05 -12.70 -8.76
CA PRO A 124 0.98 -12.02 -8.03
C PRO A 124 0.21 -12.94 -7.08
N SER A 125 -0.03 -14.19 -7.46
CA SER A 125 -0.71 -15.18 -6.60
C SER A 125 0.09 -15.50 -5.33
N GLU A 126 1.40 -15.70 -5.44
CA GLU A 126 2.27 -15.98 -4.28
C GLU A 126 2.40 -14.76 -3.37
N LEU A 127 2.45 -13.56 -3.96
CA LEU A 127 2.42 -12.32 -3.20
C LEU A 127 1.12 -12.19 -2.42
N VAL A 128 -0.04 -12.52 -3.02
CA VAL A 128 -1.32 -12.54 -2.31
C VAL A 128 -1.28 -13.49 -1.11
N ASP A 129 -0.78 -14.71 -1.29
CA ASP A 129 -0.67 -15.69 -0.19
C ASP A 129 0.23 -15.19 0.94
N ILE A 130 1.44 -14.71 0.64
CA ILE A 130 2.38 -14.21 1.65
C ILE A 130 1.78 -13.08 2.50
N ILE A 131 1.11 -12.13 1.85
CA ILE A 131 0.54 -10.95 2.50
C ILE A 131 -0.67 -11.33 3.35
N THR A 132 -1.58 -12.13 2.79
CA THR A 132 -2.84 -12.48 3.47
C THR A 132 -2.63 -13.47 4.62
N ASP A 133 -1.64 -14.38 4.53
CA ASP A 133 -1.27 -15.29 5.61
C ASP A 133 -0.70 -14.55 6.83
N LEU A 134 -0.26 -13.30 6.68
CA LEU A 134 0.18 -12.43 7.76
C LEU A 134 -0.93 -11.50 8.28
N GLY A 135 -2.16 -11.63 7.77
CA GLY A 135 -3.33 -10.85 8.20
C GLY A 135 -3.47 -9.47 7.54
N ALA A 136 -2.66 -9.17 6.52
CA ALA A 136 -2.80 -7.97 5.70
C ALA A 136 -3.77 -8.21 4.53
N MET A 137 -4.28 -7.13 3.94
CA MET A 137 -5.14 -7.18 2.75
C MET A 137 -4.36 -6.72 1.53
N ILE A 138 -4.64 -7.32 0.38
CA ILE A 138 -3.99 -6.99 -0.90
C ILE A 138 -5.01 -7.08 -2.04
N GLY A 139 -4.82 -6.24 -3.05
CA GLY A 139 -5.57 -6.27 -4.29
C GLY A 139 -4.95 -5.37 -5.36
N PRO A 140 -5.37 -5.57 -6.63
CA PRO A 140 -4.78 -4.86 -7.76
C PRO A 140 -4.99 -3.36 -7.61
N ALA A 141 -3.90 -2.63 -7.76
CA ALA A 141 -3.91 -1.18 -7.91
C ALA A 141 -4.39 -0.81 -9.30
N HIS A 142 -5.13 0.31 -9.39
CA HIS A 142 -5.55 0.99 -10.62
C HIS A 142 -5.77 0.07 -11.83
N ALA A 143 -6.62 -0.95 -11.65
CA ALA A 143 -6.71 -2.16 -12.45
C ALA A 143 -6.94 -1.94 -13.95
N PHE A 144 -7.53 -0.79 -14.32
CA PHE A 144 -7.86 -0.43 -15.70
C PHE A 144 -6.87 0.57 -16.35
N THR A 145 -5.81 0.99 -15.65
CA THR A 145 -4.78 1.88 -16.21
C THR A 145 -4.02 1.18 -17.34
N PRO A 146 -3.65 1.88 -18.44
CA PRO A 146 -2.96 1.27 -19.58
C PRO A 146 -1.52 0.81 -19.29
N PHE A 147 -0.99 1.09 -18.10
CA PHE A 147 0.37 0.74 -17.67
C PHE A 147 0.33 0.21 -16.25
N ARG A 148 1.19 -0.77 -15.94
CA ARG A 148 1.38 -1.36 -14.61
C ARG A 148 0.13 -1.90 -13.90
N ALA A 149 -1.01 -1.98 -14.57
CA ALA A 149 -2.23 -2.57 -14.08
C ALA A 149 -2.39 -4.03 -14.52
N ILE A 150 -3.32 -4.75 -13.87
CA ILE A 150 -3.65 -6.15 -14.18
C ILE A 150 -4.24 -6.34 -15.59
N PHE A 151 -5.17 -5.47 -16.02
CA PHE A 151 -5.87 -5.63 -17.31
C PHE A 151 -5.18 -4.91 -18.48
N ARG A 152 -4.02 -4.27 -18.25
CA ARG A 152 -3.32 -3.48 -19.27
C ARG A 152 -3.04 -4.35 -20.51
N GLN A 153 -3.32 -3.83 -21.70
CA GLN A 153 -2.91 -4.45 -22.97
C GLN A 153 -3.23 -5.96 -23.06
N ASN A 154 -4.37 -6.41 -22.51
CA ASN A 154 -4.77 -7.82 -22.43
C ASN A 154 -3.76 -8.72 -21.68
N LYS A 155 -3.02 -8.19 -20.70
CA LYS A 155 -2.08 -8.94 -19.87
C LYS A 155 -2.78 -10.11 -19.15
N TYR A 156 -3.92 -9.84 -18.53
CA TYR A 156 -4.87 -10.83 -18.02
C TYR A 156 -6.29 -10.42 -18.42
N ALA A 157 -7.19 -11.39 -18.62
CA ALA A 157 -8.60 -11.12 -18.92
C ALA A 157 -9.49 -11.20 -17.67
N THR A 158 -9.05 -11.95 -16.64
CA THR A 158 -9.78 -12.09 -15.37
C THR A 158 -8.83 -12.12 -14.17
N LEU A 159 -9.40 -11.95 -12.96
CA LEU A 159 -8.64 -12.04 -11.71
C LEU A 159 -8.10 -13.46 -11.49
N GLU A 160 -8.88 -14.48 -11.86
CA GLU A 160 -8.51 -15.90 -11.73
C GLU A 160 -7.27 -16.24 -12.57
N GLN A 161 -7.11 -15.63 -13.75
CA GLN A 161 -5.92 -15.85 -14.57
C GLN A 161 -4.65 -15.26 -13.93
N CYS A 162 -4.78 -14.14 -13.22
CA CYS A 162 -3.68 -13.46 -12.54
C CYS A 162 -3.33 -14.11 -11.20
N TYR A 163 -4.32 -14.28 -10.33
CA TYR A 163 -4.15 -14.70 -8.94
C TYR A 163 -4.41 -16.18 -8.71
N GLN A 164 -4.88 -16.94 -9.71
CA GLN A 164 -5.19 -18.37 -9.59
C GLN A 164 -6.12 -18.63 -8.40
N ASP A 165 -5.88 -19.65 -7.59
CA ASP A 165 -6.66 -19.94 -6.39
C ASP A 165 -6.60 -18.84 -5.32
N ALA A 166 -5.53 -18.03 -5.30
CA ALA A 166 -5.36 -16.94 -4.35
C ALA A 166 -6.37 -15.80 -4.58
N VAL A 167 -7.08 -15.76 -5.72
CA VAL A 167 -8.17 -14.81 -5.99
C VAL A 167 -9.22 -14.79 -4.87
N LYS A 168 -9.45 -15.93 -4.20
CA LYS A 168 -10.40 -16.07 -3.08
C LYS A 168 -10.00 -15.22 -1.86
N LYS A 169 -8.71 -14.86 -1.77
CA LYS A 169 -8.14 -14.04 -0.70
C LYS A 169 -8.07 -12.55 -1.08
N VAL A 170 -8.17 -12.18 -2.36
CA VAL A 170 -8.24 -10.78 -2.82
C VAL A 170 -9.59 -10.18 -2.41
N LYS A 171 -9.58 -9.09 -1.64
CA LYS A 171 -10.81 -8.51 -1.03
C LYS A 171 -11.29 -7.22 -1.66
N PHE A 172 -10.48 -6.61 -2.51
CA PHE A 172 -10.81 -5.35 -3.17
C PHE A 172 -10.10 -5.26 -4.52
N LEU A 173 -10.54 -4.31 -5.32
CA LEU A 173 -9.91 -3.89 -6.57
C LEU A 173 -9.98 -2.37 -6.63
N GLU A 174 -8.86 -1.72 -6.92
CA GLU A 174 -8.83 -0.29 -7.20
C GLU A 174 -9.08 -0.07 -8.70
N LEU A 175 -10.06 0.77 -9.06
CA LEU A 175 -10.48 0.96 -10.45
C LEU A 175 -9.35 1.56 -11.32
N GLY A 176 -8.74 2.65 -10.86
CA GLY A 176 -7.87 3.50 -11.67
C GLY A 176 -8.62 4.71 -12.23
N LEU A 177 -7.88 5.79 -12.47
CA LEU A 177 -8.37 7.06 -12.98
C LEU A 177 -7.95 7.26 -14.44
#